data_AF-Q699P7-F1
#
_entry.id   AF-Q699P7-F1
#
_cell.length_a   1.000
_cell.length_b   1.000
_cell.length_c   1.000
_cell.angle_alpha   90.00
_cell.angle_beta   90.00
_cell.angle_gamma   90.00
#
_symmetry.space_group_name_H-M   'P 1'
#
loop_
_entity.id
_entity.type
_entity.pdbx_description
1 polymer ?
#
loop_
_entity_poly.entity_id
_entity_poly.type
_entity_poly.pdbx_seq_one_letter_code
_entity_poly.pdbx_strand_id
1 'polypeptide(L)'
;MMNTQLKRQLAEIALAGTGHHCHQEATTIANWLAGEPEMAECVTLIRLSSLMNRGDYQGALLLGQESCTADIEPWLALCEWRLDLHDALALRLVRLEQSGQPALQQFAAGLREQMAS
;
A
#
# COMPACT_ATOMS: atom_id res chain seq x y z
N MET A 1 8.60 -5.83 27.58
CA MET A 1 7.70 -6.28 26.51
C MET A 1 6.75 -5.12 26.23
N MET A 2 6.99 -4.35 25.18
CA MET A 2 6.10 -3.22 24.82
C MET A 2 4.76 -3.81 24.35
N ASN A 3 3.63 -3.20 24.70
CA ASN A 3 2.30 -3.72 24.40
C ASN A 3 2.07 -3.79 22.87
N THR A 4 1.91 -4.98 22.30
CA THR A 4 1.61 -5.21 20.87
C THR A 4 0.37 -4.43 20.41
N GLN A 5 -0.59 -4.20 21.31
CA GLN A 5 -1.75 -3.36 21.05
C GLN A 5 -1.36 -1.91 20.75
N LEU A 6 -0.41 -1.34 21.51
CA LEU A 6 0.06 0.03 21.31
C LEU A 6 0.78 0.16 19.95
N LYS A 7 1.58 -0.84 19.56
CA LYS A 7 2.24 -0.87 18.24
C LYS A 7 1.22 -0.79 17.11
N ARG A 8 0.14 -1.59 17.19
CA ARG A 8 -0.95 -1.58 16.20
C ARG A 8 -1.68 -0.23 16.15
N GLN A 9 -2.03 0.32 17.31
CA GLN A 9 -2.68 1.64 17.39
C GLN A 9 -1.80 2.75 16.79
N LEU A 10 -0.48 2.70 17.02
CA LEU A 10 0.45 3.62 16.40
C LEU A 10 0.54 3.43 14.88
N ALA A 11 0.52 2.19 14.39
CA ALA A 11 0.47 1.91 12.95
C ALA A 11 -0.81 2.46 12.30
N GLU A 12 -1.98 2.30 12.95
CA GLU A 12 -3.26 2.86 12.51
C GLU A 12 -3.22 4.40 12.47
N ILE A 13 -2.69 5.04 13.51
CA ILE A 13 -2.52 6.51 13.57
C ILE A 13 -1.58 6.98 12.46
N ALA A 14 -0.45 6.29 12.26
CA ALA A 14 0.49 6.63 11.21
C ALA A 14 -0.15 6.53 9.82
N LEU A 15 -0.89 5.45 9.57
CA LEU A 15 -1.60 5.25 8.31
C LEU A 15 -2.64 6.36 8.07
N ALA A 16 -3.47 6.67 9.06
CA ALA A 16 -4.40 7.79 8.98
C ALA A 16 -3.67 9.13 8.72
N GLY A 17 -2.56 9.37 9.43
CA GLY A 17 -1.73 10.56 9.28
C GLY A 17 -1.20 10.77 7.86
N THR A 18 -0.92 9.68 7.12
CA THR A 18 -0.48 9.81 5.71
C THR A 18 -1.52 10.49 4.81
N GLY A 19 -2.81 10.33 5.10
CA GLY A 19 -3.91 11.00 4.38
C GLY A 19 -4.21 12.43 4.86
N HIS A 20 -3.61 12.86 5.96
CA HIS A 20 -3.80 14.19 6.58
C HIS A 20 -2.53 15.06 6.50
N HIS A 21 -1.63 14.77 5.57
CA HIS A 21 -0.35 15.47 5.36
C HIS A 21 0.68 15.35 6.51
N CYS A 22 0.45 14.46 7.48
CA CYS A 22 1.36 14.18 8.59
C CYS A 22 2.43 13.13 8.20
N HIS A 23 3.16 13.39 7.12
CA HIS A 23 4.09 12.42 6.54
C HIS A 23 5.32 12.18 7.41
N GLN A 24 5.79 13.20 8.13
CA GLN A 24 6.97 13.10 8.99
C GLN A 24 6.66 12.27 10.24
N GLU A 25 5.49 12.46 10.83
CA GLU A 25 4.99 11.71 11.97
C GLU A 25 4.78 10.24 11.60
N ALA A 26 4.12 10.00 10.46
CA ALA A 26 3.94 8.65 9.93
C ALA A 26 5.28 7.95 9.67
N THR A 27 6.27 8.67 9.11
CA THR A 27 7.62 8.15 8.88
C THR A 27 8.35 7.83 10.19
N THR A 28 8.21 8.70 11.19
CA THR A 28 8.82 8.49 12.52
C THR A 28 8.28 7.22 13.17
N ILE A 29 6.96 7.02 13.12
CA ILE A 29 6.32 5.81 13.64
C ILE A 29 6.75 4.57 12.84
N ALA A 30 6.75 4.64 11.50
CA ALA A 30 7.17 3.53 10.66
C ALA A 30 8.63 3.11 10.92
N ASN A 31 9.53 4.07 11.11
CA ASN A 31 10.93 3.79 11.44
C ASN A 31 11.08 3.14 12.83
N TRP A 32 10.27 3.56 13.80
CA TRP A 32 10.24 2.93 15.10
C TRP A 32 9.70 1.48 15.03
N LEU A 33 8.65 1.23 14.24
CA LEU A 33 8.07 -0.10 14.04
C LEU A 33 8.97 -1.04 13.21
N ALA A 34 9.89 -0.51 12.39
CA ALA A 34 10.76 -1.31 11.51
C ALA A 34 11.71 -2.26 12.27
N GLY A 35 11.96 -2.00 13.56
CA GLY A 35 12.73 -2.91 14.42
C GLY A 35 12.01 -4.21 14.79
N GLU A 36 10.73 -4.34 14.43
CA GLU A 36 9.84 -5.43 14.84
C GLU A 36 9.38 -6.23 13.61
N PRO A 37 9.85 -7.48 13.41
CA PRO A 37 9.51 -8.28 12.23
C PRO A 37 8.00 -8.47 12.02
N GLU A 38 7.24 -8.56 13.12
CA GLU A 38 5.77 -8.67 13.12
C GLU A 38 5.05 -7.43 12.53
N MET A 39 5.74 -6.30 12.39
CA MET A 39 5.19 -5.04 11.87
C MET A 39 5.68 -4.71 10.45
N ALA A 40 6.49 -5.57 9.83
CA ALA A 40 7.12 -5.27 8.54
C ALA A 40 6.11 -4.89 7.43
N GLU A 41 4.97 -5.57 7.39
CA GLU A 41 3.88 -5.25 6.45
C GLU A 41 3.23 -3.90 6.76
N CYS A 42 2.94 -3.60 8.04
CA CYS A 42 2.41 -2.29 8.44
C CYS A 42 3.36 -1.15 8.08
N VAL A 43 4.67 -1.34 8.30
CA VAL A 43 5.71 -0.36 7.95
C VAL A 43 5.71 -0.10 6.44
N THR A 44 5.61 -1.16 5.64
CA THR A 44 5.55 -1.05 4.19
C THR A 44 4.31 -0.30 3.75
N LEU A 45 3.14 -0.63 4.31
CA LEU A 45 1.87 0.01 4.00
C LEU A 45 1.88 1.51 4.35
N ILE A 46 2.40 1.90 5.51
CA ILE A 46 2.52 3.31 5.92
C ILE A 46 3.41 4.07 4.94
N ARG A 47 4.55 3.51 4.55
CA ARG A 47 5.49 4.14 3.62
C ARG A 47 4.89 4.29 2.23
N LEU A 48 4.24 3.24 1.72
CA LEU A 48 3.51 3.28 0.44
C LEU A 48 2.42 4.35 0.45
N SER A 49 1.55 4.33 1.46
CA SER A 49 0.46 5.31 1.59
C SER A 49 0.99 6.73 1.67
N SER A 50 2.09 6.96 2.39
CA SER A 50 2.73 8.29 2.47
C SER A 50 3.25 8.78 1.12
N LEU A 51 3.91 7.91 0.34
CA LEU A 51 4.41 8.25 -1.00
C LEU A 51 3.25 8.55 -1.96
N MET A 52 2.23 7.70 -1.98
CA MET A 52 1.07 7.85 -2.86
C MET A 52 0.25 9.11 -2.55
N ASN A 53 0.06 9.45 -1.27
CA ASN A 53 -0.62 10.69 -0.87
C ASN A 53 0.20 11.96 -1.19
N ARG A 54 1.50 11.82 -1.46
CA ARG A 54 2.37 12.91 -1.96
C ARG A 54 2.45 12.96 -3.48
N GLY A 55 1.79 12.04 -4.19
CA GLY A 55 1.88 11.89 -5.64
C GLY A 55 3.16 11.22 -6.13
N ASP A 56 4.00 10.69 -5.23
CA ASP A 56 5.21 9.95 -5.60
C ASP A 56 4.89 8.48 -5.89
N TYR A 57 4.12 8.27 -6.95
CA TYR A 57 3.69 6.93 -7.38
C TYR A 57 4.87 6.08 -7.89
N GLN A 58 5.91 6.71 -8.44
CA GLN A 58 7.09 6.00 -8.91
C GLN A 58 7.92 5.47 -7.74
N GLY A 59 8.15 6.29 -6.70
CA GLY A 59 8.79 5.84 -5.47
C GLY A 59 7.99 4.74 -4.77
N ALA A 60 6.65 4.85 -4.77
CA ALA A 60 5.78 3.82 -4.22
C ALA A 60 5.89 2.48 -4.97
N LEU A 61 5.95 2.50 -6.32
CA LEU A 61 6.15 1.28 -7.11
C LEU A 61 7.49 0.62 -6.81
N LEU A 62 8.58 1.39 -6.76
CA LEU A 62 9.91 0.86 -6.45
C LEU A 62 9.92 0.19 -5.07
N LEU A 63 9.35 0.86 -4.06
CA LEU A 63 9.26 0.33 -2.71
C LEU A 63 8.44 -0.98 -2.65
N GLY A 64 7.29 -1.03 -3.33
CA GLY A 64 6.41 -2.20 -3.28
C GLY A 64 6.91 -3.41 -4.05
N GLN A 65 7.79 -3.21 -5.04
CA GLN A 65 8.45 -4.32 -5.75
C GLN A 65 9.43 -5.08 -4.85
N GLU A 66 10.09 -4.39 -3.92
CA GLU A 66 11.01 -5.01 -2.96
C GLU A 66 10.28 -5.83 -1.88
N SER A 67 9.03 -5.47 -1.58
CA SER A 67 8.23 -6.03 -0.48
C SER A 67 6.89 -6.61 -0.96
N CYS A 68 6.91 -7.35 -2.07
CA CYS A 68 5.69 -7.76 -2.78
C CYS A 68 4.90 -8.85 -2.01
N THR A 69 3.98 -8.42 -1.13
CA THR A 69 2.93 -9.28 -0.54
C THR A 69 1.64 -9.15 -1.34
N ALA A 70 0.78 -10.17 -1.28
CA ALA A 70 -0.50 -10.17 -1.99
C ALA A 70 -1.40 -8.97 -1.60
N ASP A 71 -1.30 -8.51 -0.35
CA ASP A 71 -2.14 -7.44 0.18
C ASP A 71 -1.65 -6.04 -0.24
N ILE A 72 -0.40 -5.92 -0.72
CA ILE A 72 0.19 -4.69 -1.28
C ILE A 72 -0.12 -4.53 -2.77
N GLU A 73 -0.38 -5.61 -3.49
CA GLU A 73 -0.66 -5.61 -4.94
C GLU A 73 -1.71 -4.56 -5.39
N PRO A 74 -2.84 -4.35 -4.67
CA PRO A 74 -3.80 -3.29 -5.01
C PRO A 74 -3.20 -1.88 -5.04
N TRP A 75 -2.29 -1.57 -4.10
CA TRP A 75 -1.63 -0.26 -4.03
C TRP A 75 -0.72 -0.02 -5.22
N LEU A 76 -0.06 -1.07 -5.70
CA LEU A 76 0.78 -1.01 -6.90
C LEU A 76 -0.05 -0.84 -8.17
N ALA A 77 -1.21 -1.51 -8.25
CA ALA A 77 -2.17 -1.28 -9.34
C ALA A 77 -2.64 0.19 -9.38
N LEU A 78 -2.93 0.79 -8.22
CA LEU A 78 -3.28 2.21 -8.17
C LEU A 78 -2.13 3.11 -8.62
N CYS A 79 -0.88 2.79 -8.29
CA CYS A 79 0.28 3.55 -8.77
C CYS A 79 0.46 3.43 -10.29
N GLU A 80 0.32 2.21 -10.84
CA GLU A 80 0.38 1.97 -12.28
C GLU A 80 -0.72 2.74 -13.02
N TRP A 81 -1.93 2.78 -12.47
CA TRP A 81 -3.03 3.57 -13.00
C TRP A 81 -2.73 5.08 -12.98
N ARG A 82 -2.20 5.60 -11.87
CA ARG A 82 -1.84 7.03 -11.72
C ARG A 82 -0.66 7.46 -12.60
N LEU A 83 0.15 6.52 -13.07
CA LEU A 83 1.30 6.75 -13.94
C LEU A 83 1.03 6.39 -15.41
N ASP A 84 -0.21 6.08 -15.78
CA ASP A 84 -0.60 5.67 -17.14
C ASP A 84 0.16 4.43 -17.66
N LEU A 85 0.58 3.53 -16.76
CA LEU A 85 1.27 2.28 -17.08
C LEU A 85 0.28 1.16 -17.43
N HIS A 86 -0.47 1.34 -18.52
CA HIS A 86 -1.60 0.51 -18.92
C HIS A 86 -1.27 -0.98 -19.03
N ASP A 87 -0.15 -1.36 -19.66
CA ASP A 87 0.23 -2.76 -19.85
C ASP A 87 0.58 -3.45 -18.51
N ALA A 88 1.32 -2.77 -17.65
CA ALA A 88 1.69 -3.26 -16.32
C ALA A 88 0.44 -3.46 -15.45
N LEU A 89 -0.46 -2.47 -15.48
CA LEU A 89 -1.73 -2.50 -14.78
C LEU A 89 -2.61 -3.67 -15.25
N ALA A 90 -2.73 -3.88 -16.57
CA ALA A 90 -3.54 -4.97 -17.12
C ALA A 90 -3.04 -6.34 -16.62
N LEU A 91 -1.72 -6.56 -16.66
CA LEU A 91 -1.09 -7.79 -16.16
C LEU A 91 -1.29 -7.98 -14.65
N ARG A 92 -1.25 -6.89 -13.87
CA ARG A 92 -1.51 -6.96 -12.43
C ARG A 92 -2.96 -7.29 -12.12
N LEU A 93 -3.91 -6.68 -12.82
CA LEU A 93 -5.33 -6.94 -12.62
C LEU A 93 -5.71 -8.39 -12.94
N VAL A 94 -5.13 -8.98 -14.00
CA VAL A 94 -5.32 -10.42 -14.28
C VAL A 94 -4.85 -11.29 -13.11
N ARG A 95 -3.71 -10.97 -12.51
CA ARG A 95 -3.19 -11.70 -11.33
C ARG A 95 -4.10 -11.55 -10.12
N LEU A 96 -4.60 -10.34 -9.87
CA LEU A 96 -5.51 -10.06 -8.75
C LEU A 96 -6.85 -10.79 -8.90
N GLU A 97 -7.40 -10.90 -10.11
CA GLU A 97 -8.63 -11.66 -10.39
C GLU A 97 -8.46 -13.16 -10.22
N GLN A 98 -7.26 -13.67 -10.50
CA GLN A 98 -6.91 -15.07 -10.29
C GLN A 98 -6.54 -15.37 -8.83
N SER A 99 -6.51 -14.36 -7.96
CA SER A 99 -6.27 -14.56 -6.53
C SER A 99 -7.37 -15.40 -5.91
N GLY A 100 -7.03 -16.22 -4.91
CA GLY A 100 -8.01 -16.92 -4.08
C GLY A 100 -8.72 -16.03 -3.06
N GLN A 101 -8.35 -14.74 -2.97
CA GLN A 101 -8.91 -13.80 -2.00
C GLN A 101 -10.06 -12.98 -2.63
N PRO A 102 -11.30 -13.06 -2.11
CA PRO A 102 -12.43 -12.33 -2.68
C PRO A 102 -12.25 -10.81 -2.71
N ALA A 103 -11.57 -10.24 -1.71
CA ALA A 103 -11.33 -8.79 -1.65
C ALA A 103 -10.44 -8.30 -2.80
N LEU A 104 -9.42 -9.08 -3.19
CA LEU A 104 -8.52 -8.75 -4.30
C LEU A 104 -9.23 -8.86 -5.65
N GLN A 105 -10.10 -9.86 -5.82
CA GLN A 105 -10.94 -10.01 -7.00
C GLN A 105 -11.91 -8.82 -7.16
N GLN A 106 -12.58 -8.44 -6.06
CA GLN A 106 -13.50 -7.30 -6.05
C GLN A 106 -12.77 -5.98 -6.36
N PHE A 107 -11.58 -5.77 -5.79
CA PHE A 107 -10.76 -4.61 -6.11
C PHE A 107 -10.41 -4.57 -7.61
N ALA A 108 -9.96 -5.68 -8.19
CA ALA A 108 -9.58 -5.72 -9.60
C ALA A 108 -10.75 -5.44 -10.54
N ALA A 109 -11.92 -6.03 -10.26
CA ALA A 109 -13.15 -5.76 -11.00
C ALA A 109 -13.55 -4.28 -10.90
N GLY A 110 -13.58 -3.71 -9.69
CA GLY A 110 -13.94 -2.31 -9.47
C GLY A 110 -12.99 -1.33 -10.16
N LEU A 111 -11.68 -1.60 -10.16
CA LEU A 111 -10.72 -0.73 -10.87
C LEU A 111 -10.92 -0.81 -12.39
N ARG A 112 -11.23 -1.98 -12.95
CA ARG A 112 -11.54 -2.10 -14.39
C ARG A 112 -12.80 -1.33 -14.80
N GLU A 113 -13.84 -1.40 -13.99
CA GLU A 113 -15.06 -0.62 -14.22
C GLU A 113 -14.77 0.89 -14.22
N GLN A 114 -13.95 1.36 -13.28
CA GLN A 114 -13.53 2.76 -13.19
C GLN A 114 -12.70 3.20 -14.42
N MET A 115 -11.88 2.31 -14.99
CA MET A 115 -11.09 2.61 -16.20
C MET A 115 -11.95 2.68 -17.47
N ALA A 116 -13.12 2.04 -17.48
CA ALA A 116 -14.04 2.02 -18.62
C ALA A 116 -15.08 3.14 -18.61
N SER A 117 -15.14 3.93 -17.53
CA SER A 117 -16.09 5.04 -17.31
C SER A 117 -15.50 6.39 -17.75
#